data_AF-A0A3C1R0D6-F1
#
_entry.id   AF-A0A3C1R0D6-F1
#
_cell.length_a   1.000
_cell.length_b   1.000
_cell.length_c   1.000
_cell.angle_alpha   90.00
_cell.angle_beta   90.00
_cell.angle_gamma   90.00
#
_symmetry.space_group_name_H-M   'P 1'
#
loop_
_entity.id
_entity.type
_entity.pdbx_description
1 polymer ?
#
loop_
_entity_poly.entity_id
_entity_poly.type
_entity_poly.pdbx_seq_one_letter_code
_entity_poly.pdbx_strand_id
1 'polypeptide(L)' 'AAQTTSTRVSDSPPNVVVFLVDDMGLMDTSVPFLTGPDGSPARHPLNDLYRTPAMERLA' A
#
# COMPACT_ATOMS: atom_id res chain seq x y z
N ALA A 1 15.18 36.24 -10.81
CA ALA A 1 13.97 35.64 -10.22
C ALA A 1 13.49 34.52 -11.13
N ALA A 2 13.71 33.26 -10.75
CA ALA A 2 13.27 32.10 -11.52
C ALA A 2 11.82 31.78 -11.14
N GLN A 3 10.92 31.80 -12.12
CA GLN A 3 9.52 31.40 -11.93
C GLN A 3 9.43 29.88 -12.07
N THR A 4 9.14 29.21 -10.95
CA THR A 4 8.81 27.79 -10.89
C THR A 4 7.41 27.60 -11.49
N THR A 5 7.34 27.09 -12.72
CA THR A 5 6.09 26.67 -13.36
C THR A 5 5.54 25.44 -12.64
N SER A 6 4.52 25.65 -11.81
CA SER A 6 3.69 24.57 -11.25
C SER A 6 2.76 24.04 -12.35
N THR A 7 3.10 22.86 -12.89
CA THR A 7 2.24 22.12 -13.83
C THR A 7 0.94 21.76 -13.11
N ARG A 8 -0.17 22.41 -13.48
CA ARG A 8 -1.49 22.00 -12.98
C ARG A 8 -1.84 20.66 -13.62
N VAL A 9 -2.06 19.66 -12.77
CA VAL A 9 -2.72 18.40 -13.16
C VAL A 9 -4.09 18.79 -13.73
N SER A 10 -4.46 18.24 -14.88
CA SER A 10 -5.74 18.49 -15.54
C SER A 10 -6.90 18.23 -14.59
N ASP A 11 -7.92 19.09 -14.61
CA ASP A 11 -9.16 19.01 -13.81
C ASP A 11 -10.10 17.85 -14.26
N SER A 12 -9.55 16.90 -15.01
CA SER A 12 -10.19 15.64 -15.35
C SER A 12 -10.34 14.82 -14.07
N PRO A 13 -11.48 14.12 -13.89
CA PRO A 13 -11.65 13.22 -12.74
C PRO A 13 -10.43 12.29 -12.60
N PRO A 14 -9.92 12.09 -11.37
CA PRO A 14 -8.76 11.24 -11.15
C PRO A 14 -9.06 9.80 -11.57
N ASN A 15 -8.05 9.10 -12.06
CA ASN A 15 -8.16 7.67 -12.33
C ASN A 15 -8.30 6.91 -11.01
N VAL A 16 -9.32 6.07 -10.90
CA VAL A 16 -9.52 5.18 -9.75
C VAL A 16 -9.20 3.76 -10.20
N VAL A 17 -8.28 3.09 -9.51
CA VAL A 17 -7.92 1.69 -9.75
C VAL A 17 -8.15 0.92 -8.47
N VAL A 18 -8.98 -0.13 -8.54
CA VAL A 18 -9.31 -1.01 -7.41
C VAL A 18 -8.81 -2.40 -7.74
N PHE A 19 -8.00 -2.97 -6.85
CA PHE A 19 -7.60 -4.37 -6.89
C PHE A 19 -8.37 -5.10 -5.79
N LEU A 20 -9.31 -5.95 -6.19
CA LEU A 20 -10.01 -6.87 -5.29
C LEU A 20 -9.42 -8.25 -5.50
N VAL A 21 -8.88 -8.83 -4.44
CA VAL A 21 -8.36 -10.19 -4.45
C VAL A 21 -9.30 -11.07 -3.63
N ASP A 22 -9.75 -12.16 -4.23
CA ASP A 22 -10.69 -13.09 -3.61
C ASP A 22 -10.03 -13.88 -2.48
N ASP A 23 -10.78 -14.12 -1.40
CA ASP A 23 -10.37 -14.88 -0.21
C ASP A 23 -9.00 -14.53 0.41
N MET A 24 -8.46 -13.33 0.13
CA MET A 24 -7.17 -12.90 0.68
C MET A 24 -7.33 -12.39 2.12
N GLY A 25 -6.75 -13.13 3.08
CA GLY A 25 -6.72 -12.72 4.47
C GLY A 25 -5.74 -11.58 4.75
N LEU A 26 -5.92 -10.91 5.89
CA LEU A 26 -5.05 -9.80 6.33
C LEU A 26 -3.58 -10.20 6.50
N MET A 27 -3.33 -11.48 6.76
CA MET A 27 -1.98 -12.03 6.96
C MET A 27 -1.44 -12.74 5.70
N ASP A 28 -2.22 -12.85 4.62
CA ASP A 28 -1.84 -13.54 3.38
C ASP A 28 -1.04 -12.63 2.43
N THR A 29 -0.09 -11.91 2.99
CA THR A 29 0.71 -10.89 2.31
C THR A 29 1.99 -10.64 3.08
N SER A 30 3.05 -10.16 2.43
CA SER A 30 4.29 -9.82 3.11
C SER A 30 4.25 -8.51 3.89
N VAL A 31 3.17 -7.73 3.73
CA VAL A 31 2.95 -6.47 4.45
C VAL A 31 2.33 -6.70 5.83
N PRO A 32 2.89 -6.15 6.93
CA PRO A 32 2.34 -6.31 8.27
C PRO A 32 1.15 -5.37 8.49
N PHE A 33 -0.06 -5.85 8.21
CA PHE A 33 -1.28 -5.06 8.44
C PHE A 33 -1.81 -5.13 9.87
N LEU A 34 -1.45 -6.16 10.64
CA LEU A 34 -1.86 -6.30 12.03
C LEU A 34 -0.96 -5.47 12.96
N THR A 35 -1.55 -4.91 14.02
CA THR A 35 -0.82 -4.13 15.02
C THR A 35 -0.58 -4.92 16.29
N GLY A 36 0.58 -4.67 16.90
CA GLY A 36 0.93 -5.18 18.21
C GLY A 36 0.21 -4.46 19.35
N PRO A 37 0.48 -4.87 20.61
CA PRO A 37 -0.11 -4.23 21.81
C PRO A 37 0.19 -2.74 21.95
N ASP A 38 1.24 -2.26 21.29
CA ASP A 38 1.67 -0.85 21.26
C ASP A 38 1.02 -0.05 20.12
N GLY A 39 0.19 -0.69 19.29
CA GLY A 39 -0.43 -0.07 18.12
C GLY A 39 0.49 0.03 16.90
N SER A 40 1.73 -0.46 16.98
CA SER A 40 2.67 -0.47 15.86
C SER A 40 2.43 -1.69 14.95
N PRO A 41 2.68 -1.60 13.64
CA PRO A 41 2.64 -2.76 12.75
C PRO A 41 3.55 -3.89 13.25
N ALA A 42 3.00 -5.09 13.41
CA ALA A 42 3.71 -6.26 13.89
C ALA A 42 3.85 -7.28 12.76
N ARG A 43 5.07 -7.78 12.55
CA ARG A 43 5.32 -8.86 11.59
C ARG A 43 4.94 -10.20 12.22
N HIS A 44 4.24 -11.02 11.44
CA HIS A 44 3.85 -12.38 11.79
C HIS A 44 4.50 -13.40 10.85
N PRO A 45 4.56 -14.69 11.21
CA PRO A 45 5.25 -15.71 10.41
C PRO A 45 4.78 -15.79 8.95
N LEU A 46 3.50 -15.53 8.69
CA LEU A 46 2.95 -15.53 7.33
C LEU A 46 3.50 -14.39 6.46
N ASN A 47 3.84 -13.24 7.07
CA ASN A 47 4.44 -12.11 6.34
C ASN A 47 5.86 -12.41 5.85
N ASP A 48 6.54 -13.40 6.43
CA ASP A 48 7.85 -13.88 5.97
C ASP A 48 7.73 -15.03 4.96
N LEU A 49 6.61 -15.75 4.98
CA LEU A 49 6.32 -16.86 4.07
C LEU A 49 5.89 -16.35 2.68
N TYR A 50 4.94 -15.42 2.65
CA TYR A 50 4.43 -14.85 1.41
C TYR A 50 5.39 -13.83 0.82
N ARG A 51 5.32 -13.65 -0.51
CA ARG A 51 6.13 -12.66 -1.24
C ARG A 51 5.23 -11.81 -2.12
N THR A 52 4.89 -10.61 -1.66
CA THR A 52 4.04 -9.65 -2.39
C THR A 52 4.74 -8.29 -2.57
N PRO A 53 5.88 -8.23 -3.30
CA PRO A 53 6.73 -7.03 -3.38
C PRO A 53 6.06 -5.82 -4.03
N ALA A 54 5.04 -6.04 -4.88
CA ALA A 54 4.25 -4.95 -5.44
C ALA A 54 3.37 -4.27 -4.37
N MET A 55 2.83 -5.05 -3.43
CA MET A 55 2.05 -4.52 -2.31
C MET A 55 2.96 -3.80 -1.30
N GLU A 56 4.16 -4.33 -1.04
CA GLU A 56 5.17 -3.65 -0.22
C GLU A 56 5.57 -2.28 -0.77
N ARG A 57 5.69 -2.16 -2.09
CA ARG A 57 6.00 -0.88 -2.75
C ARG A 57 4.84 0.12 -2.68
N LEU A 58 3.61 -0.37 -2.54
CA LEU A 58 2.40 0.46 -2.49
C LEU A 58 2.06 0.93 -1.07
N ALA A 59 2.45 0.15 -0.05
CA ALA A 59 2.25 0.44 1.38
C ALA A 59 3.17 1.56 1.89
#